data_AF-A0A7C5ENZ8-F1
#
_entry.id   AF-A0A7C5ENZ8-F1
#
_cell.length_a   1.000
_cell.length_b   1.000
_cell.length_c   1.000
_cell.angle_alpha   90.00
_cell.angle_beta   90.00
_cell.angle_gamma   90.00
#
_symmetry.space_group_name_H-M   'P 1'
#
loop_
_entity.id
_entity.type
_entity.pdbx_description
1 polymer ?
#
loop_
_entity_poly.entity_id
_entity_poly.type
_entity_poly.pdbx_seq_one_letter_code
_entity_poly.pdbx_strand_id
1 'polypeptide(L)'
;MKNRTFANLSAAREGIEMLPIRSLISVFLVVPLFVHAESNYWSHIQELSKRSTPQGNPQLETYLKSLTPSEMLQAARQYSQYAEKQFSEENWEQALVDVDLALAFYGTEQGGLADDRLDGLLKCLTDENESRFLRESLARLLRQRYWKHMTDTQRKKCKDIFFTVLVDKKAHGPLRALTCRELSLAIAENHRDIILSDKNVRALRNDKDKWWNLDDLVRKGEVRLDPETRKALKTLQGEIEKITPTLTALSQDAAESPEVKDRAKAALKTFAELPVAPKE
;
A
#
# COMPACT_ATOMS: atom_id res chain seq x y z
N MET A 1 63.62 -57.65 -39.97
CA MET A 1 63.84 -57.47 -41.42
C MET A 1 62.50 -57.18 -42.09
N LYS A 2 62.48 -56.27 -43.07
CA LYS A 2 61.36 -55.80 -43.91
C LYS A 2 60.43 -54.78 -43.23
N ASN A 3 60.70 -53.49 -43.40
CA ASN A 3 60.34 -52.61 -44.53
C ASN A 3 59.01 -51.89 -44.25
N ARG A 4 59.13 -50.65 -43.73
CA ARG A 4 58.08 -49.64 -43.79
C ARG A 4 58.27 -48.84 -45.08
N THR A 5 57.24 -48.82 -45.92
CA THR A 5 57.15 -48.00 -47.13
C THR A 5 55.96 -47.06 -47.00
N PHE A 6 56.18 -45.81 -47.41
CA PHE A 6 55.23 -44.70 -47.45
C PHE A 6 54.06 -44.92 -48.42
N ALA A 7 52.88 -44.40 -48.06
CA ALA A 7 51.87 -43.80 -48.95
C ALA A 7 50.90 -42.96 -48.09
N ASN A 8 51.07 -41.64 -48.03
CA ASN A 8 50.33 -40.62 -48.79
C ASN A 8 48.81 -40.54 -48.55
N LEU A 9 48.45 -39.55 -47.72
CA LEU A 9 47.45 -38.51 -47.92
C LEU A 9 46.52 -38.67 -49.14
N SER A 10 45.24 -38.94 -48.89
CA SER A 10 44.16 -38.10 -49.41
C SER A 10 42.84 -38.32 -48.66
N ALA A 11 42.16 -37.20 -48.40
CA ALA A 11 40.73 -37.06 -48.16
C ALA A 11 40.12 -37.67 -46.87
N ALA A 12 39.99 -36.85 -45.84
CA ALA A 12 38.83 -36.90 -44.94
C ALA A 12 38.40 -35.47 -44.60
N ARG A 13 37.28 -35.09 -45.20
CA ARG A 13 36.55 -33.85 -45.04
C ARG A 13 35.95 -33.84 -43.64
N GLU A 14 36.34 -32.90 -42.79
CA GLU A 14 35.72 -32.70 -41.47
C GLU A 14 34.24 -32.34 -41.66
N GLY A 15 33.37 -33.31 -41.33
CA GLY A 15 31.94 -33.07 -41.15
C GLY A 15 31.72 -32.43 -39.80
N ILE A 16 31.55 -31.11 -39.76
CA ILE A 16 30.91 -30.45 -38.63
C ILE A 16 29.45 -30.91 -38.64
N GLU A 17 29.11 -31.85 -37.77
CA GLU A 17 27.73 -32.20 -37.49
C GLU A 17 27.04 -30.98 -36.86
N MET A 18 26.35 -30.21 -37.71
CA MET A 18 25.38 -29.22 -37.27
C MET A 18 24.26 -29.94 -36.53
N LEU A 19 24.31 -29.90 -35.20
CA LEU A 19 23.15 -30.15 -34.34
C LEU A 19 21.97 -29.31 -34.86
N PRO A 20 20.79 -29.90 -35.06
CA PRO A 20 19.67 -29.19 -35.66
C PRO A 20 19.21 -28.05 -34.74
N ILE A 21 19.35 -26.82 -35.23
CA ILE A 21 18.92 -25.55 -34.62
C ILE A 21 17.44 -25.57 -34.15
N ARG A 22 16.64 -26.51 -34.66
CA ARG A 22 15.25 -26.72 -34.25
C ARG A 22 15.07 -27.24 -32.82
N SER A 23 16.06 -27.88 -32.21
CA SER A 23 15.94 -28.41 -30.83
C SER A 23 16.26 -27.38 -29.74
N LEU A 24 16.99 -26.31 -30.06
CA LEU A 24 17.34 -25.24 -29.11
C LEU A 24 16.23 -24.19 -28.95
N ILE A 25 15.44 -23.97 -30.00
CA ILE A 25 14.32 -23.01 -29.99
C ILE A 25 13.16 -23.51 -29.11
N SER A 26 12.95 -24.84 -29.01
CA SER A 26 11.91 -25.41 -28.15
C SER A 26 12.23 -25.32 -26.66
N VAL A 27 13.50 -25.29 -26.24
CA VAL A 27 13.85 -25.18 -24.82
C VAL A 27 13.73 -23.72 -24.33
N PHE A 28 14.03 -22.73 -25.17
CA PHE A 28 13.91 -21.32 -24.78
C PHE A 28 12.50 -20.72 -24.90
N LEU A 29 11.62 -21.27 -25.75
CA LEU A 29 10.23 -20.80 -25.87
C LEU A 29 9.24 -21.52 -24.96
N VAL A 30 9.56 -22.73 -24.48
CA VAL A 30 8.65 -23.51 -23.62
C VAL A 30 8.93 -23.30 -22.13
N VAL A 31 10.16 -22.95 -21.74
CA VAL A 31 10.48 -22.66 -20.32
C VAL A 31 9.71 -21.46 -19.75
N PRO A 32 9.46 -20.34 -20.47
CA PRO A 32 8.60 -19.28 -19.96
C PRO A 32 7.13 -19.72 -19.79
N LEU A 33 6.68 -20.72 -20.54
CA LEU A 33 5.31 -21.26 -20.47
C LEU A 33 5.13 -22.26 -19.32
N PHE A 34 6.20 -22.88 -18.82
CA PHE A 34 6.16 -23.76 -17.64
C PHE A 34 6.52 -23.08 -16.30
N VAL A 35 6.96 -21.82 -16.33
CA VAL A 35 7.09 -20.98 -15.11
C VAL A 35 5.75 -20.31 -14.73
N HIS A 36 4.67 -20.60 -15.45
CA HIS A 36 3.27 -20.37 -15.04
C HIS A 36 2.61 -21.66 -14.54
N ALA A 37 3.34 -22.53 -13.85
CA ALA A 37 2.67 -23.36 -12.85
C ALA A 37 2.08 -22.38 -11.83
N GLU A 38 0.76 -22.14 -11.90
CA GLU A 38 -0.01 -21.30 -10.98
C GLU A 38 0.31 -21.72 -9.55
N SER A 39 1.35 -21.10 -8.99
CA SER A 39 1.79 -21.40 -7.65
C SER A 39 0.73 -20.81 -6.74
N ASN A 40 -0.05 -21.67 -6.10
CA ASN A 40 -1.05 -21.23 -5.15
C ASN A 40 -0.35 -20.88 -3.84
N TYR A 41 0.31 -19.71 -3.84
CA TYR A 41 1.06 -19.16 -2.71
C TYR A 41 0.21 -19.12 -1.46
N TRP A 42 -1.05 -18.67 -1.56
CA TRP A 42 -1.96 -18.65 -0.42
C TRP A 42 -2.22 -20.05 0.16
N SER A 43 -2.46 -21.06 -0.68
CA SER A 43 -2.68 -22.42 -0.18
C SER A 43 -1.47 -22.97 0.58
N HIS A 44 -0.25 -22.63 0.14
CA HIS A 44 0.95 -23.01 0.88
C HIS A 44 1.10 -22.26 2.21
N ILE A 45 0.81 -20.95 2.24
CA ILE A 45 0.73 -20.16 3.50
C ILE A 45 -0.30 -20.79 4.44
N GLN A 46 -1.46 -21.18 3.93
CA GLN A 46 -2.53 -21.81 4.70
C GLN A 46 -2.11 -23.19 5.23
N GLU A 47 -1.40 -24.00 4.45
CA GLU A 47 -0.89 -25.29 4.89
C GLU A 47 0.13 -25.13 6.02
N LEU A 48 1.08 -24.21 5.86
CA LEU A 48 2.11 -23.95 6.86
C LEU A 48 1.52 -23.37 8.14
N SER A 49 0.55 -22.45 8.05
CA SER A 49 -0.07 -21.79 9.22
C SER A 49 -0.88 -22.72 10.12
N LYS A 50 -1.33 -23.89 9.64
CA LYS A 50 -2.01 -24.91 10.46
C LYS A 50 -1.16 -25.45 11.62
N ARG A 51 0.16 -25.28 11.57
CA ARG A 51 1.10 -25.88 12.54
C ARG A 51 1.36 -25.03 13.78
N SER A 52 1.21 -23.69 13.71
CA SER A 52 1.36 -22.68 14.80
C SER A 52 1.26 -21.25 14.24
N THR A 53 1.21 -20.21 15.09
CA THR A 53 1.32 -18.80 14.68
C THR A 53 2.68 -18.51 14.01
N PRO A 54 2.80 -17.46 13.15
CA PRO A 54 4.04 -17.16 12.42
C PRO A 54 5.28 -17.02 13.32
N GLN A 55 5.15 -16.41 14.51
CA GLN A 55 6.27 -16.26 15.47
C GLN A 55 6.68 -17.59 16.14
N GLY A 56 5.87 -18.64 16.00
CA GLY A 56 6.15 -20.00 16.48
C GLY A 56 6.41 -21.00 15.35
N ASN A 57 6.50 -20.55 14.09
CA ASN A 57 6.58 -21.42 12.93
C ASN A 57 7.70 -20.99 11.96
N PRO A 58 8.95 -21.44 12.20
CA PRO A 58 10.10 -21.08 11.37
C PRO A 58 9.94 -21.45 9.89
N GLN A 59 9.15 -22.49 9.58
CA GLN A 59 8.89 -22.90 8.20
C GLN A 59 8.03 -21.86 7.47
N LEU A 60 6.96 -21.37 8.12
CA LEU A 60 6.12 -20.31 7.58
C LEU A 60 6.92 -19.01 7.40
N GLU A 61 7.70 -18.61 8.41
CA GLU A 61 8.51 -17.39 8.32
C GLU A 61 9.53 -17.47 7.16
N THR A 62 10.24 -18.60 7.05
CA THR A 62 11.20 -18.83 5.96
C THR A 62 10.52 -18.74 4.60
N TYR A 63 9.35 -19.34 4.46
CA TYR A 63 8.58 -19.27 3.22
C TYR A 63 8.14 -17.84 2.89
N LEU A 64 7.54 -17.13 3.85
CA LEU A 64 7.08 -15.75 3.63
C LEU A 64 8.24 -14.81 3.26
N LYS A 65 9.43 -14.99 3.86
CA LYS A 65 10.64 -14.22 3.50
C LYS A 65 11.19 -14.57 2.12
N SER A 66 10.91 -15.78 1.61
CA SER A 66 11.38 -16.22 0.29
C SER A 66 10.54 -15.64 -0.86
N LEU A 67 9.32 -15.18 -0.59
CA LEU A 67 8.45 -14.61 -1.61
C LEU A 67 8.98 -13.27 -2.11
N THR A 68 8.92 -13.06 -3.42
CA THR A 68 9.13 -11.73 -4.01
C THR A 68 7.91 -10.84 -3.77
N PRO A 69 8.04 -9.49 -3.89
CA PRO A 69 6.90 -8.59 -3.74
C PRO A 69 5.72 -8.92 -4.66
N SER A 70 5.98 -9.34 -5.91
CA SER A 70 4.91 -9.73 -6.85
C SER A 70 4.18 -10.99 -6.36
N GLU A 71 4.90 -11.95 -5.80
CA GLU A 71 4.33 -13.20 -5.28
C GLU A 71 3.54 -12.97 -3.99
N MET A 72 3.98 -12.07 -3.12
CA MET A 72 3.21 -11.65 -1.94
C MET A 72 1.88 -11.01 -2.33
N LEU A 73 1.88 -10.13 -3.35
CA LEU A 73 0.63 -9.56 -3.88
C LEU A 73 -0.24 -10.65 -4.51
N GLN A 74 0.35 -11.61 -5.21
CA GLN A 74 -0.40 -12.72 -5.76
C GLN A 74 -1.02 -13.60 -4.67
N ALA A 75 -0.32 -13.85 -3.56
CA ALA A 75 -0.85 -14.54 -2.40
C ALA A 75 -2.02 -13.76 -1.78
N ALA A 76 -1.89 -12.43 -1.62
CA ALA A 76 -2.95 -11.57 -1.12
C ALA A 76 -4.19 -11.58 -2.05
N ARG A 77 -4.01 -11.59 -3.37
CA ARG A 77 -5.10 -11.76 -4.36
C ARG A 77 -5.80 -13.11 -4.21
N GLN A 78 -5.04 -14.20 -4.15
CA GLN A 78 -5.57 -15.55 -4.00
C GLN A 78 -6.40 -15.66 -2.71
N TYR A 79 -5.89 -15.13 -1.59
CA TYR A 79 -6.66 -15.07 -0.37
C TYR A 79 -7.92 -14.21 -0.51
N SER A 80 -7.81 -13.04 -1.13
CA SER A 80 -8.93 -12.11 -1.23
C SER A 80 -10.10 -12.70 -2.03
N GLN A 81 -9.81 -13.44 -3.11
CA GLN A 81 -10.81 -14.19 -3.87
C GLN A 81 -11.46 -15.31 -3.06
N TYR A 82 -10.72 -15.93 -2.14
CA TYR A 82 -11.27 -16.89 -1.19
C TYR A 82 -12.15 -16.19 -0.16
N ALA A 83 -11.68 -15.08 0.43
CA ALA A 83 -12.37 -14.35 1.47
C ALA A 83 -13.72 -13.80 1.00
N GLU A 84 -13.81 -13.24 -0.21
CA GLU A 84 -15.07 -12.77 -0.79
C GLU A 84 -16.14 -13.87 -0.94
N LYS A 85 -15.73 -15.15 -1.02
CA LYS A 85 -16.66 -16.29 -1.10
C LYS A 85 -17.06 -16.82 0.28
N GLN A 86 -16.25 -16.59 1.31
CA GLN A 86 -16.45 -17.15 2.65
C GLN A 86 -17.05 -16.16 3.64
N PHE A 87 -16.77 -14.87 3.47
CA PHE A 87 -17.18 -13.82 4.40
C PHE A 87 -18.13 -12.85 3.71
N SER A 88 -19.21 -12.47 4.42
CA SER A 88 -19.99 -11.31 4.03
C SER A 88 -19.17 -10.04 4.17
N GLU A 89 -19.50 -9.02 3.39
CA GLU A 89 -18.80 -7.73 3.38
C GLU A 89 -18.75 -7.07 4.77
N GLU A 90 -19.81 -7.22 5.56
CA GLU A 90 -19.88 -6.75 6.95
C GLU A 90 -18.84 -7.40 7.89
N ASN A 91 -18.35 -8.59 7.54
CA ASN A 91 -17.40 -9.37 8.33
C ASN A 91 -15.98 -9.39 7.75
N TRP A 92 -15.72 -8.63 6.68
CA TRP A 92 -14.40 -8.56 6.04
C TRP A 92 -13.28 -8.13 6.99
N GLU A 93 -13.58 -7.37 8.05
CA GLU A 93 -12.58 -7.00 9.05
C GLU A 93 -11.89 -8.22 9.70
N GLN A 94 -12.60 -9.33 9.87
CA GLN A 94 -12.04 -10.57 10.42
C GLN A 94 -11.06 -11.25 9.46
N ALA A 95 -11.27 -11.08 8.15
CA ALA A 95 -10.44 -11.65 7.10
C ALA A 95 -9.16 -10.83 6.85
N LEU A 96 -9.07 -9.58 7.33
CA LEU A 96 -7.92 -8.70 7.06
C LEU A 96 -6.59 -9.27 7.53
N VAL A 97 -6.59 -10.06 8.62
CA VAL A 97 -5.39 -10.61 9.24
C VAL A 97 -4.57 -11.45 8.26
N ASP A 98 -5.25 -12.17 7.36
CA ASP A 98 -4.60 -13.07 6.41
C ASP A 98 -4.02 -12.31 5.20
N VAL A 99 -4.60 -11.18 4.81
CA VAL A 99 -3.97 -10.25 3.86
C VAL A 99 -2.70 -9.66 4.48
N ASP A 100 -2.76 -9.27 5.75
CA ASP A 100 -1.61 -8.76 6.49
C ASP A 100 -0.49 -9.81 6.61
N LEU A 101 -0.87 -11.08 6.83
CA LEU A 101 0.04 -12.22 6.83
C LEU A 101 0.71 -12.42 5.46
N ALA A 102 -0.06 -12.39 4.38
CA ALA A 102 0.47 -12.51 3.02
C ALA A 102 1.47 -11.38 2.67
N LEU A 103 1.29 -10.20 3.27
CA LEU A 103 2.15 -9.03 3.10
C LEU A 103 3.14 -8.82 4.26
N ALA A 104 3.36 -9.84 5.10
CA ALA A 104 4.18 -9.76 6.32
C ALA A 104 5.61 -9.23 6.09
N PHE A 105 6.24 -9.54 4.95
CA PHE A 105 7.58 -9.07 4.61
C PHE A 105 7.60 -8.14 3.37
N TYR A 106 6.44 -7.54 3.05
CA TYR A 106 6.31 -6.63 1.91
C TYR A 106 6.98 -5.27 2.15
N GLY A 107 7.08 -4.83 3.41
CA GLY A 107 7.78 -3.61 3.81
C GLY A 107 9.31 -3.77 3.85
N THR A 108 9.99 -2.68 4.20
CA THR A 108 11.40 -2.73 4.63
C THR A 108 11.50 -3.22 6.08
N GLU A 109 12.70 -3.56 6.54
CA GLU A 109 12.92 -3.98 7.94
C GLU A 109 12.51 -2.91 8.96
N GLN A 110 12.55 -1.63 8.57
CA GLN A 110 12.14 -0.49 9.40
C GLN A 110 10.62 -0.24 9.36
N GLY A 111 9.85 -1.08 8.66
CA GLY A 111 8.40 -0.95 8.51
C GLY A 111 7.95 0.02 7.41
N GLY A 112 8.89 0.59 6.65
CA GLY A 112 8.60 1.47 5.51
C GLY A 112 8.27 0.72 4.22
N LEU A 113 8.08 1.47 3.13
CA LEU A 113 7.94 0.93 1.78
C LEU A 113 8.98 1.58 0.87
N ALA A 114 9.60 0.78 0.01
CA ALA A 114 10.29 1.32 -1.16
C ALA A 114 9.27 1.86 -2.17
N ASP A 115 9.67 2.81 -3.02
CA ASP A 115 8.75 3.52 -3.91
C ASP A 115 8.08 2.58 -4.93
N ASP A 116 8.81 1.62 -5.48
CA ASP A 116 8.29 0.59 -6.39
C ASP A 116 7.23 -0.29 -5.72
N ARG A 117 7.44 -0.64 -4.44
CA ARG A 117 6.50 -1.43 -3.64
C ARG A 117 5.25 -0.63 -3.30
N LEU A 118 5.40 0.63 -2.93
CA LEU A 118 4.26 1.52 -2.73
C LEU A 118 3.42 1.62 -4.01
N ASP A 119 4.08 1.79 -5.15
CA ASP A 119 3.41 1.90 -6.44
C ASP A 119 2.66 0.63 -6.83
N GLY A 120 3.21 -0.53 -6.49
CA GLY A 120 2.51 -1.81 -6.59
C GLY A 120 1.20 -1.84 -5.80
N LEU A 121 1.22 -1.43 -4.52
CA LEU A 121 0.01 -1.39 -3.68
C LEU A 121 -1.01 -0.37 -4.18
N LEU A 122 -0.55 0.83 -4.54
CA LEU A 122 -1.43 1.90 -5.03
C LEU A 122 -2.06 1.54 -6.38
N LYS A 123 -1.34 0.83 -7.25
CA LYS A 123 -1.89 0.29 -8.50
C LYS A 123 -2.98 -0.74 -8.23
N CYS A 124 -2.76 -1.67 -7.29
CA CYS A 124 -3.78 -2.65 -6.93
C CYS A 124 -5.02 -1.98 -6.33
N LEU A 125 -4.84 -0.92 -5.53
CA LEU A 125 -5.94 -0.17 -4.93
C LEU A 125 -6.84 0.53 -5.98
N THR A 126 -6.27 0.97 -7.11
CA THR A 126 -7.01 1.68 -8.16
C THR A 126 -7.48 0.80 -9.31
N ASP A 127 -6.98 -0.43 -9.43
CA ASP A 127 -7.36 -1.35 -10.51
C ASP A 127 -8.79 -1.88 -10.31
N GLU A 128 -9.67 -1.64 -11.28
CA GLU A 128 -11.06 -2.10 -11.28
C GLU A 128 -11.18 -3.64 -11.38
N ASN A 129 -10.13 -4.32 -11.85
CA ASN A 129 -10.10 -5.78 -11.97
C ASN A 129 -9.68 -6.49 -10.68
N GLU A 130 -9.18 -5.75 -9.69
CA GLU A 130 -8.84 -6.34 -8.39
C GLU A 130 -10.10 -6.54 -7.55
N SER A 131 -10.10 -7.60 -6.74
CA SER A 131 -11.21 -7.90 -5.82
C SER A 131 -11.49 -6.72 -4.89
N ARG A 132 -12.76 -6.48 -4.57
CA ARG A 132 -13.20 -5.37 -3.70
C ARG A 132 -12.55 -5.49 -2.33
N PHE A 133 -12.54 -6.70 -1.78
CA PHE A 133 -11.92 -6.98 -0.49
C PHE A 133 -10.42 -6.66 -0.48
N LEU A 134 -9.66 -7.02 -1.52
CA LEU A 134 -8.23 -6.67 -1.60
C LEU A 134 -8.04 -5.16 -1.58
N ARG A 135 -8.78 -4.43 -2.42
CA ARG A 135 -8.66 -2.97 -2.52
C ARG A 135 -8.92 -2.30 -1.16
N GLU A 136 -9.96 -2.72 -0.44
CA GLU A 136 -10.25 -2.21 0.90
C GLU A 136 -9.17 -2.59 1.93
N SER A 137 -8.67 -3.83 1.86
CA SER A 137 -7.58 -4.29 2.71
C SER A 137 -6.32 -3.45 2.52
N LEU A 138 -5.96 -3.15 1.28
CA LEU A 138 -4.80 -2.32 0.95
C LEU A 138 -4.96 -0.89 1.45
N ALA A 139 -6.13 -0.28 1.32
CA ALA A 139 -6.40 1.05 1.87
C ALA A 139 -6.17 1.11 3.39
N ARG A 140 -6.61 0.07 4.13
CA ARG A 140 -6.38 -0.05 5.58
C ARG A 140 -4.90 -0.28 5.91
N LEU A 141 -4.25 -1.22 5.23
CA LEU A 141 -2.85 -1.58 5.50
C LEU A 141 -1.90 -0.40 5.25
N LEU A 142 -2.10 0.37 4.18
CA LEU A 142 -1.32 1.58 3.91
C LEU A 142 -1.33 2.54 5.10
N ARG A 143 -2.48 2.66 5.78
CA ARG A 143 -2.68 3.57 6.91
C ARG A 143 -2.25 2.99 8.25
N GLN A 144 -2.61 1.75 8.52
CA GLN A 144 -2.38 1.10 9.81
C GLN A 144 -0.93 0.66 9.99
N ARG A 145 -0.32 0.16 8.91
CA ARG A 145 0.99 -0.50 8.98
C ARG A 145 2.12 0.39 8.50
N TYR A 146 1.97 0.98 7.32
CA TYR A 146 3.10 1.63 6.64
C TYR A 146 3.18 3.15 6.89
N TRP A 147 2.07 3.81 7.20
CA TRP A 147 1.97 5.28 7.22
C TRP A 147 3.02 6.00 8.07
N LYS A 148 3.29 5.50 9.28
CA LYS A 148 4.25 6.11 10.21
C LYS A 148 5.67 6.12 9.67
N HIS A 149 6.00 5.19 8.79
CA HIS A 149 7.32 5.01 8.20
C HIS A 149 7.45 5.59 6.79
N MET A 150 6.35 6.08 6.22
CA MET A 150 6.36 6.74 4.91
C MET A 150 7.01 8.12 4.97
N THR A 151 7.69 8.49 3.89
CA THR A 151 8.14 9.87 3.66
C THR A 151 6.96 10.80 3.33
N ASP A 152 7.15 12.11 3.42
CA ASP A 152 6.09 13.08 3.07
C ASP A 152 5.64 12.96 1.60
N THR A 153 6.58 12.64 0.70
CA THR A 153 6.27 12.39 -0.72
C THR A 153 5.38 11.15 -0.88
N GLN A 154 5.68 10.06 -0.17
CA GLN A 154 4.89 8.84 -0.20
C GLN A 154 3.49 9.06 0.41
N ARG A 155 3.41 9.76 1.56
CA ARG A 155 2.13 10.12 2.18
C ARG A 155 1.28 10.99 1.27
N LYS A 156 1.89 11.96 0.57
CA LYS A 156 1.21 12.76 -0.44
C LYS A 156 0.64 11.89 -1.56
N LYS A 157 1.45 10.97 -2.11
CA LYS A 157 1.01 10.03 -3.15
C LYS A 157 -0.18 9.18 -2.69
N CYS A 158 -0.14 8.67 -1.46
CA CYS A 158 -1.27 7.95 -0.86
C CYS A 158 -2.54 8.81 -0.75
N LYS A 159 -2.43 10.06 -0.26
CA LYS A 159 -3.56 11.00 -0.19
C LYS A 159 -4.16 11.25 -1.57
N ASP A 160 -3.33 11.46 -2.58
CA ASP A 160 -3.78 11.70 -3.96
C ASP A 160 -4.54 10.49 -4.52
N ILE A 161 -4.08 9.27 -4.25
CA ILE A 161 -4.78 8.04 -4.64
C ILE A 161 -6.08 7.84 -3.85
N PHE A 162 -6.09 8.07 -2.53
CA PHE A 162 -7.33 8.00 -1.75
C PHE A 162 -8.38 8.97 -2.25
N PHE A 163 -7.97 10.20 -2.58
CA PHE A 163 -8.84 11.20 -3.17
C PHE A 163 -9.34 10.76 -4.56
N THR A 164 -8.46 10.20 -5.40
CA THR A 164 -8.81 9.65 -6.72
C THR A 164 -9.88 8.57 -6.61
N VAL A 165 -9.70 7.60 -5.70
CA VAL A 165 -10.68 6.53 -5.47
C VAL A 165 -11.99 7.09 -4.92
N LEU A 166 -11.95 8.05 -3.99
CA LEU A 166 -13.14 8.69 -3.43
C LEU A 166 -14.04 9.33 -4.50
N VAL A 167 -13.44 10.02 -5.48
CA VAL A 167 -14.20 10.73 -6.54
C VAL A 167 -14.58 9.84 -7.71
N ASP A 168 -14.01 8.65 -7.81
CA ASP A 168 -14.34 7.70 -8.86
C ASP A 168 -15.72 7.08 -8.63
N LYS A 169 -16.68 7.44 -9.49
CA LYS A 169 -18.06 6.93 -9.43
C LYS A 169 -18.18 5.45 -9.78
N LYS A 170 -17.16 4.84 -10.39
CA LYS A 170 -17.13 3.40 -10.68
C LYS A 170 -16.63 2.58 -9.50
N ALA A 171 -15.88 3.20 -8.59
CA ALA A 171 -15.40 2.54 -7.39
C ALA A 171 -16.58 2.15 -6.48
N HIS A 172 -16.43 1.02 -5.79
CA HIS A 172 -17.43 0.51 -4.87
C HIS A 172 -17.68 1.50 -3.71
N GLY A 173 -18.94 1.73 -3.33
CA GLY A 173 -19.32 2.71 -2.30
C GLY A 173 -18.54 2.56 -0.98
N PRO A 174 -18.51 1.37 -0.37
CA PRO A 174 -17.68 1.05 0.79
C PRO A 174 -16.20 1.42 0.65
N LEU A 175 -15.56 1.10 -0.47
CA LEU A 175 -14.17 1.50 -0.74
C LEU A 175 -14.02 3.03 -0.79
N ARG A 176 -14.94 3.74 -1.46
CA ARG A 176 -14.95 5.22 -1.51
C ARG A 176 -15.13 5.83 -0.12
N ALA A 177 -16.05 5.29 0.67
CA ALA A 177 -16.29 5.72 2.04
C ALA A 177 -15.06 5.49 2.93
N LEU A 178 -14.38 4.35 2.77
CA LEU A 178 -13.13 4.02 3.46
C LEU A 178 -12.00 4.98 3.06
N THR A 179 -11.77 5.22 1.77
CA THR A 179 -10.71 6.16 1.35
C THR A 179 -11.01 7.60 1.76
N CYS A 180 -12.29 8.01 1.84
CA CYS A 180 -12.68 9.28 2.43
C CYS A 180 -12.27 9.38 3.91
N ARG A 181 -12.54 8.33 4.69
CA ARG A 181 -12.14 8.25 6.10
C ARG A 181 -10.62 8.33 6.23
N GLU A 182 -9.89 7.51 5.48
CA GLU A 182 -8.44 7.46 5.56
C GLU A 182 -7.77 8.76 5.12
N LEU A 183 -8.29 9.42 4.07
CA LEU A 183 -7.84 10.74 3.65
C LEU A 183 -8.04 11.79 4.76
N SER A 184 -9.21 11.80 5.40
CA SER A 184 -9.51 12.72 6.50
C SER A 184 -8.59 12.52 7.69
N LEU A 185 -8.35 11.26 8.08
CA LEU A 185 -7.44 10.93 9.18
C LEU A 185 -6.00 11.32 8.84
N ALA A 186 -5.53 11.03 7.62
CA ALA A 186 -4.20 11.41 7.15
C ALA A 186 -3.96 12.92 7.22
N ILE A 187 -4.95 13.74 6.86
CA ILE A 187 -4.86 15.20 6.92
C ILE A 187 -4.85 15.68 8.37
N ALA A 188 -5.73 15.15 9.22
CA ALA A 188 -5.80 15.53 10.63
C ALA A 188 -4.51 15.14 11.40
N GLU A 189 -3.95 13.96 11.14
CA GLU A 189 -2.66 13.54 11.70
C GLU A 189 -1.52 14.42 11.22
N ASN A 190 -1.45 14.75 9.92
CA ASN A 190 -0.44 15.64 9.39
C ASN A 190 -0.53 17.05 10.01
N HIS A 191 -1.75 17.57 10.20
CA HIS A 191 -1.97 18.83 10.92
C HIS A 191 -1.40 18.77 12.34
N ARG A 192 -1.72 17.68 13.05
CA ARG A 192 -1.23 17.46 14.41
C ARG A 192 0.30 17.37 14.47
N ASP A 193 0.91 16.61 13.56
CA ASP A 193 2.36 16.43 13.50
C ASP A 193 3.08 17.75 13.21
N ILE A 194 2.54 18.59 12.32
CA ILE A 194 3.07 19.94 12.07
C ILE A 194 3.08 20.75 13.38
N ILE A 195 1.95 20.79 14.11
CA ILE A 195 1.87 21.51 15.40
C ILE A 195 2.88 20.94 16.42
N LEU A 196 2.94 19.62 16.57
CA LEU A 196 3.80 18.97 17.56
C LEU A 196 5.30 19.12 17.25
N SER A 197 5.66 19.36 16.00
CA SER A 197 7.04 19.60 15.59
C SER A 197 7.57 20.99 16.01
N ASP A 198 6.66 21.94 16.25
CA ASP A 198 7.00 23.32 16.59
C ASP A 198 7.81 23.40 17.89
N LYS A 199 8.86 24.23 17.91
CA LYS A 199 9.74 24.36 19.09
C LYS A 199 9.02 24.93 20.31
N ASN A 200 8.09 25.87 20.11
CA ASN A 200 7.34 26.51 21.19
C ASN A 200 6.29 25.56 21.75
N VAL A 201 5.71 24.70 20.92
CA VAL A 201 4.82 23.61 21.36
C VAL A 201 5.60 22.54 22.13
N ARG A 202 6.77 22.13 21.64
CA ARG A 202 7.62 21.13 22.33
C ARG A 202 8.04 21.58 23.72
N ALA A 203 8.24 22.88 23.94
CA ALA A 203 8.55 23.43 25.25
C ALA A 203 7.42 23.21 26.28
N LEU A 204 6.18 22.99 25.84
CA LEU A 204 5.02 22.77 26.71
C LEU A 204 4.85 21.31 27.14
N ARG A 205 5.67 20.38 26.63
CA ARG A 205 5.48 18.93 26.84
C ARG A 205 5.50 18.50 28.31
N ASN A 206 6.18 19.25 29.17
CA ASN A 206 6.24 18.97 30.61
C ASN A 206 5.10 19.63 31.41
N ASP A 207 4.35 20.55 30.80
CA ASP A 207 3.19 21.21 31.40
C ASP A 207 1.92 20.48 30.97
N LYS A 208 1.46 19.54 31.80
CA LYS A 208 0.33 18.66 31.46
C LYS A 208 -0.94 19.43 31.14
N ASP A 209 -1.22 20.49 31.89
CA ASP A 209 -2.45 21.28 31.73
C ASP A 209 -2.47 22.01 30.38
N LYS A 210 -1.32 22.59 29.98
CA LYS A 210 -1.20 23.18 28.65
C LYS A 210 -1.17 22.15 27.54
N TRP A 211 -0.57 20.98 27.78
CA TRP A 211 -0.50 19.92 26.80
C TRP A 211 -1.88 19.37 26.43
N TRP A 212 -2.75 19.15 27.42
CA TRP A 212 -4.12 18.70 27.19
C TRP A 212 -5.00 19.75 26.50
N ASN A 213 -4.68 21.04 26.66
CA ASN A 213 -5.40 22.15 26.04
C ASN A 213 -4.71 22.73 24.80
N LEU A 214 -3.72 22.04 24.23
CA LEU A 214 -2.85 22.57 23.18
C LEU A 214 -3.61 23.14 21.97
N ASP A 215 -4.64 22.43 21.50
CA ASP A 215 -5.41 22.85 20.33
C ASP A 215 -6.14 24.19 20.56
N ASP A 216 -6.65 24.41 21.77
CA ASP A 216 -7.29 25.66 22.16
C ASP A 216 -6.26 26.78 22.32
N LEU A 217 -5.10 26.49 22.92
CA LEU A 217 -4.00 27.45 23.07
C LEU A 217 -3.46 27.92 21.70
N VAL A 218 -3.33 27.00 20.73
CA VAL A 218 -2.94 27.34 19.36
C VAL A 218 -4.02 28.17 18.68
N ARG A 219 -5.30 27.79 18.81
CA ARG A 219 -6.43 28.51 18.23
C ARG A 219 -6.55 29.94 18.76
N LYS A 220 -6.31 30.15 20.06
CA LYS A 220 -6.33 31.47 20.72
C LYS A 220 -5.05 32.29 20.48
N GLY A 221 -4.00 31.70 19.91
CA GLY A 221 -2.71 32.36 19.72
C GLY A 221 -1.88 32.53 20.99
N GLU A 222 -2.26 31.85 22.07
CA GLU A 222 -1.49 31.83 23.33
C GLU A 222 -0.15 31.09 23.15
N VAL A 223 -0.12 30.12 22.23
CA VAL A 223 1.12 29.51 21.74
C VAL A 223 1.45 30.09 20.37
N ARG A 224 2.45 30.97 20.35
CA ARG A 224 2.96 31.56 19.11
C ARG A 224 3.74 30.51 18.34
N LEU A 225 3.15 29.98 17.28
CA LEU A 225 3.84 29.07 16.37
C LEU A 225 4.96 29.79 15.61
N ASP A 226 6.06 29.09 15.38
CA ASP A 226 7.17 29.56 14.57
C ASP A 226 6.75 29.82 13.11
N PRO A 227 7.36 30.80 12.41
CA PRO A 227 7.03 31.09 11.02
C PRO A 227 7.02 29.88 10.08
N GLU A 228 7.95 28.93 10.24
CA GLU A 228 7.99 27.73 9.38
C GLU A 228 6.80 26.79 9.65
N THR A 229 6.42 26.60 10.91
CA THR A 229 5.21 25.84 11.28
C THR A 229 3.96 26.48 10.69
N ARG A 230 3.83 27.81 10.76
CA ARG A 230 2.69 28.54 10.17
C ARG A 230 2.63 28.38 8.65
N LYS A 231 3.80 28.41 7.98
CA LYS A 231 3.90 28.18 6.53
C LYS A 231 3.48 26.75 6.16
N ALA A 232 3.87 25.75 6.95
CA ALA A 232 3.43 24.36 6.76
C ALA A 232 1.91 24.22 6.96
N LEU A 233 1.35 24.80 8.03
CA LEU A 233 -0.10 24.82 8.27
C LEU A 233 -0.87 25.51 7.15
N LYS A 234 -0.36 26.64 6.62
CA LYS A 234 -0.97 27.32 5.48
C LYS A 234 -0.96 26.47 4.22
N THR A 235 0.11 25.71 4.00
CA THR A 235 0.19 24.77 2.87
C THR A 235 -0.86 23.67 3.01
N LEU A 236 -0.98 23.07 4.20
CA LEU A 236 -2.01 22.07 4.49
C LEU A 236 -3.43 22.63 4.38
N GLN A 237 -3.66 23.86 4.83
CA GLN A 237 -4.94 24.55 4.67
C GLN A 237 -5.32 24.70 3.19
N GLY A 238 -4.34 25.04 2.34
CA GLY A 238 -4.54 25.07 0.89
C GLY A 238 -4.87 23.69 0.28
N GLU A 239 -4.41 22.59 0.88
CA GLU A 239 -4.85 21.24 0.49
C GLU A 239 -6.31 20.99 0.91
N ILE A 240 -6.68 21.35 2.15
CA ILE A 240 -8.05 21.23 2.67
C ILE A 240 -9.03 22.03 1.81
N GLU A 241 -8.67 23.27 1.45
CA GLU A 241 -9.49 24.14 0.60
C GLU A 241 -9.74 23.53 -0.79
N LYS A 242 -8.76 22.80 -1.35
CA LYS A 242 -8.92 22.12 -2.65
C LYS A 242 -9.89 20.94 -2.61
N ILE A 243 -9.92 20.19 -1.51
CA ILE A 243 -10.78 18.99 -1.38
C ILE A 243 -12.18 19.31 -0.84
N THR A 244 -12.34 20.41 -0.11
CA THR A 244 -13.61 20.80 0.55
C THR A 244 -14.80 20.90 -0.41
N PRO A 245 -14.69 21.50 -1.61
CA PRO A 245 -15.81 21.57 -2.56
C PRO A 245 -16.32 20.18 -2.97
N THR A 246 -15.40 19.25 -3.21
CA THR A 246 -15.72 17.87 -3.58
C THR A 246 -16.43 17.14 -2.45
N LEU A 247 -15.93 17.24 -1.22
CA LEU A 247 -16.59 16.65 -0.05
C LEU A 247 -17.97 17.26 0.20
N THR A 248 -18.12 18.56 -0.04
CA THR A 248 -19.41 19.24 0.08
C THR A 248 -20.40 18.70 -0.94
N ALA A 249 -19.99 18.60 -2.21
CA ALA A 249 -20.80 18.02 -3.27
C ALA A 249 -21.22 16.58 -2.94
N LEU A 250 -20.28 15.73 -2.54
CA LEU A 250 -20.57 14.34 -2.13
C LEU A 250 -21.55 14.28 -0.96
N SER A 251 -21.41 15.15 0.06
CA SER A 251 -22.29 15.15 1.23
C SER A 251 -23.75 15.54 0.92
N GLN A 252 -23.96 16.28 -0.17
CA GLN A 252 -25.25 16.84 -0.59
C GLN A 252 -25.88 16.06 -1.76
N ASP A 253 -25.11 15.24 -2.47
CA ASP A 253 -25.59 14.46 -3.62
C ASP A 253 -26.70 13.49 -3.18
N ALA A 254 -27.86 13.56 -3.85
CA ALA A 254 -29.00 12.71 -3.58
C ALA A 254 -28.83 11.30 -4.13
N ALA A 255 -28.00 11.11 -5.16
CA ALA A 255 -27.72 9.81 -5.77
C ALA A 255 -26.57 9.06 -5.07
N GLU A 256 -25.85 9.72 -4.17
CA GLU A 256 -24.69 9.14 -3.48
C GLU A 256 -25.12 8.23 -2.32
N SER A 257 -24.31 7.21 -2.04
CA SER A 257 -24.59 6.26 -0.97
C SER A 257 -24.58 6.95 0.41
N PRO A 258 -25.42 6.52 1.37
CA PRO A 258 -25.42 7.07 2.73
C PRO A 258 -24.04 7.03 3.39
N GLU A 259 -23.28 5.95 3.19
CA GLU A 259 -21.95 5.76 3.76
C GLU A 259 -20.96 6.81 3.26
N VAL A 260 -20.92 7.06 1.95
CA VAL A 260 -20.04 8.07 1.36
C VAL A 260 -20.44 9.47 1.84
N LYS A 261 -21.74 9.76 1.90
CA LYS A 261 -22.26 11.05 2.39
C LYS A 261 -21.88 11.31 3.83
N ASP A 262 -22.06 10.33 4.70
CA ASP A 262 -21.77 10.46 6.12
C ASP A 262 -20.27 10.57 6.39
N ARG A 263 -19.44 9.85 5.61
CA ARG A 263 -17.98 10.03 5.66
C ARG A 263 -17.54 11.39 5.16
N ALA A 264 -18.14 11.92 4.10
CA ALA A 264 -17.84 13.26 3.61
C ALA A 264 -18.22 14.33 4.64
N LYS A 265 -19.40 14.23 5.28
CA LYS A 265 -19.81 15.13 6.38
C LYS A 265 -18.86 15.06 7.57
N ALA A 266 -18.46 13.84 7.97
CA ALA A 266 -17.53 13.64 9.06
C ALA A 266 -16.16 14.29 8.75
N ALA A 267 -15.65 14.11 7.52
CA ALA A 267 -14.40 14.73 7.07
C ALA A 267 -14.47 16.27 7.09
N LEU A 268 -15.56 16.85 6.56
CA LEU A 268 -15.80 18.30 6.61
C LEU A 268 -15.82 18.83 8.04
N LYS A 269 -16.50 18.12 8.95
CA LYS A 269 -16.52 18.47 10.37
C LYS A 269 -15.12 18.42 10.97
N THR A 270 -14.36 17.35 10.73
CA THR A 270 -12.98 17.23 11.20
C THR A 270 -12.13 18.40 10.71
N PHE A 271 -12.21 18.76 9.43
CA PHE A 271 -11.43 19.87 8.88
C PHE A 271 -11.82 21.24 9.47
N ALA A 272 -13.10 21.46 9.75
CA ALA A 272 -13.56 22.70 10.38
C ALA A 272 -13.08 22.84 11.85
N GLU A 273 -12.81 21.74 12.53
CA GLU A 273 -12.37 21.72 13.93
C GLU A 273 -10.84 21.89 14.10
N LEU A 274 -10.07 21.68 13.03
CA LEU A 274 -8.61 21.81 13.05
C LEU A 274 -8.19 23.24 13.45
N PRO A 275 -7.31 23.40 14.47
CA PRO A 275 -6.81 24.71 14.87
C PRO A 275 -6.15 25.47 13.71
N VAL A 276 -6.63 26.68 13.44
CA VAL A 276 -5.99 27.62 12.54
C VAL A 276 -5.30 28.67 13.40
N ALA A 277 -3.99 28.85 13.21
CA ALA A 277 -3.26 29.89 13.92
C ALA A 277 -3.82 31.28 13.52
N PRO A 278 -4.06 32.19 14.48
CA PRO A 278 -4.55 33.53 14.18
C PRO A 278 -3.62 34.27 13.22
N LYS A 279 -4.20 35.13 12.38
CA LYS A 279 -3.46 36.04 11.51
C LYS A 279 -2.80 37.11 12.39
N GLU A 280 -1.51 37.37 12.19
CA GLU A 280 -0.79 38.51 12.79
C GLU A 280 -1.30 39.85 12.24
#